data_AF-M1WN18-F1
#
_entry.id   AF-M1WN18-F1
#
_cell.length_a   1.000
_cell.length_b   1.000
_cell.length_c   1.000
_cell.angle_alpha   90.00
_cell.angle_beta   90.00
_cell.angle_gamma   90.00
#
_symmetry.space_group_name_H-M   'P 1'
#
loop_
_entity.id
_entity.type
_entity.pdbx_description
1 polymer ?
#
loop_
_entity_poly.entity_id
_entity_poly.type
_entity_poly.pdbx_seq_one_letter_code
_entity_poly.pdbx_strand_id
1 'polypeptide(L)'
;MRKNVGHTVTICFQVVEEINEALQDRATLENRDVNELIVKAIENYLGVKASNRRAHDRTVVNLSAVARPISEEVGTAILPGKVRDVSVGGLKLQCDYAPKDLMRIIGVGHHVEIIFTVPERQYPVCFTCEVKHVFEKDVSELGCAFIKSTGDSLDVLKEILQFSP
;
A
#
# COMPACT_ATOMS: atom_id res chain seq x y z
N MET A 1 -27.75 -3.28 1.75
CA MET A 1 -26.69 -4.25 1.39
C MET A 1 -25.92 -4.60 2.64
N ARG A 2 -25.95 -5.86 3.08
CA ARG A 2 -25.17 -6.32 4.25
C ARG A 2 -23.70 -6.40 3.82
N LYS A 3 -22.83 -5.66 4.50
CA LYS A 3 -21.37 -5.86 4.39
C LYS A 3 -21.09 -7.27 4.88
N ASN A 4 -20.52 -8.14 4.04
CA ASN A 4 -19.85 -9.34 4.50
C ASN A 4 -18.62 -8.86 5.28
N VAL A 5 -18.76 -8.69 6.59
CA VAL A 5 -17.62 -8.57 7.49
C VAL A 5 -17.01 -9.96 7.50
N GLY A 6 -15.86 -10.12 6.83
CA GLY A 6 -15.12 -11.38 6.89
C GLY A 6 -14.81 -11.65 8.36
N HIS A 7 -15.34 -12.74 8.90
CA HIS A 7 -15.08 -13.11 10.28
C HIS A 7 -13.61 -13.55 10.40
N THR A 8 -12.82 -12.76 11.11
CA THR A 8 -11.44 -13.15 11.47
C THR A 8 -11.50 -14.27 12.50
N VAL A 9 -10.74 -15.33 12.27
CA VAL A 9 -10.62 -16.47 13.19
C VAL A 9 -9.19 -16.51 13.70
N THR A 10 -9.02 -16.56 15.02
CA THR A 10 -7.71 -16.75 15.66
C THR A 10 -7.43 -18.24 15.81
N ILE A 11 -6.28 -18.68 15.32
CA ILE A 11 -5.78 -20.04 15.46
C ILE A 11 -4.49 -20.00 16.28
N CYS A 12 -4.42 -20.75 17.37
CA CYS A 12 -3.21 -20.91 18.16
C CYS A 12 -2.70 -22.36 18.03
N PHE A 13 -1.41 -22.53 17.80
CA PHE A 13 -0.77 -23.84 17.76
C PHE A 13 0.60 -23.77 18.44
N GLN A 14 1.03 -24.91 18.98
CA GLN A 14 2.36 -25.05 19.56
C GLN A 14 3.34 -25.49 18.48
N VAL A 15 4.54 -24.91 18.49
CA VAL A 15 5.66 -25.31 17.64
C VAL A 15 6.90 -25.50 18.50
N VAL A 16 7.85 -26.29 18.00
CA VAL A 16 9.20 -26.35 18.59
C VAL A 16 9.98 -25.09 18.23
N GLU A 17 10.99 -24.78 19.04
CA GLU A 17 11.78 -23.54 18.95
C GLU A 17 12.42 -23.38 17.56
N GLU A 18 12.95 -24.46 17.01
CA GLU A 18 13.62 -24.46 15.70
C GLU A 18 12.67 -24.05 14.55
N ILE A 19 11.38 -24.38 14.66
CA ILE A 19 10.37 -23.97 13.66
C ILE A 19 10.05 -22.48 13.80
N ASN A 20 9.96 -21.98 15.04
CA ASN A 20 9.70 -20.57 15.29
C ASN A 20 10.86 -19.70 14.78
N GLU A 21 12.10 -20.09 15.05
CA GLU A 21 13.29 -19.40 14.53
C GLU A 21 13.31 -19.40 12.99
N ALA A 22 13.09 -20.56 12.36
CA ALA A 22 13.07 -20.66 10.90
C ALA A 22 11.97 -19.78 10.26
N LEU A 23 10.80 -19.65 10.91
CA LEU A 23 9.73 -18.76 10.47
C LEU A 23 10.14 -17.29 10.56
N GLN A 24 10.80 -16.88 11.64
CA GLN A 24 11.27 -15.50 11.82
C GLN A 24 12.38 -15.14 10.83
N ASP A 25 13.33 -16.05 10.61
CA ASP A 25 14.39 -15.87 9.63
C ASP A 25 13.82 -15.71 8.22
N ARG A 26 12.83 -16.54 7.87
CA ARG A 26 12.18 -16.47 6.57
C ARG A 26 11.35 -15.20 6.41
N ALA A 27 10.66 -14.77 7.47
CA ALA A 27 9.89 -13.52 7.50
C ALA A 27 10.80 -12.31 7.24
N THR A 28 11.95 -12.28 7.91
CA THR A 28 12.98 -11.25 7.74
C THR A 28 13.55 -11.24 6.32
N LEU A 29 13.89 -12.42 5.79
CA LEU A 29 14.44 -12.56 4.44
C LEU A 29 13.45 -12.09 3.36
N GLU A 30 12.16 -12.38 3.53
CA GLU A 30 11.11 -11.99 2.58
C GLU A 30 10.53 -10.59 2.84
N ASN A 31 11.00 -9.89 3.89
CA ASN A 31 10.47 -8.62 4.39
C ASN A 31 8.94 -8.65 4.57
N ARG A 32 8.46 -9.69 5.27
CA ARG A 32 7.03 -9.98 5.52
C ARG A 32 6.79 -10.31 6.99
N ASP A 33 5.54 -10.22 7.41
CA ASP A 33 5.14 -10.70 8.73
C ASP A 33 5.05 -12.24 8.78
N VAL A 34 5.35 -12.83 9.94
CA VAL A 34 5.28 -14.29 10.16
C VAL A 34 3.87 -14.83 9.91
N ASN A 35 2.83 -14.07 10.28
CA ASN A 35 1.45 -14.43 10.02
C ASN A 35 1.17 -14.55 8.52
N GLU A 36 1.70 -13.64 7.70
CA GLU A 36 1.52 -13.71 6.25
C GLU A 36 2.17 -14.96 5.64
N LEU A 37 3.35 -15.35 6.14
CA LEU A 37 4.00 -16.58 5.73
C LEU A 37 3.16 -17.81 6.08
N ILE A 38 2.64 -17.87 7.31
CA ILE A 38 1.80 -18.97 7.78
C ILE A 38 0.51 -19.05 6.95
N VAL A 39 -0.18 -17.91 6.76
CA VAL A 39 -1.40 -17.85 5.94
C VAL A 39 -1.11 -18.37 4.53
N LYS A 40 -0.04 -17.89 3.89
CA LYS A 40 0.34 -18.34 2.54
C LYS A 40 0.69 -19.82 2.48
N ALA A 41 1.36 -20.36 3.50
CA ALA A 41 1.66 -21.78 3.59
C ALA A 41 0.37 -22.63 3.72
N ILE A 42 -0.56 -22.19 4.56
CA ILE A 42 -1.87 -22.82 4.74
C ILE A 42 -2.69 -22.77 3.44
N GLU A 43 -2.73 -21.61 2.77
CA GLU A 43 -3.40 -21.45 1.47
C GLU A 43 -2.87 -22.43 0.42
N ASN A 44 -1.54 -22.53 0.31
CA ASN A 44 -0.88 -23.45 -0.62
C ASN A 44 -1.18 -24.91 -0.28
N TYR A 45 -1.16 -25.27 1.00
CA TYR A 45 -1.42 -26.64 1.46
C TYR A 45 -2.87 -27.06 1.23
N LEU A 46 -3.82 -26.18 1.54
CA LEU A 46 -5.26 -26.45 1.41
C LEU A 46 -5.79 -26.24 -0.02
N GLY A 47 -5.00 -25.62 -0.91
CA GLY A 47 -5.45 -25.26 -2.25
C GLY A 47 -6.54 -24.17 -2.26
N VAL A 48 -6.69 -23.43 -1.17
CA VAL A 48 -7.65 -22.34 -1.03
C VAL A 48 -6.92 -21.00 -1.10
N LYS A 49 -7.49 -20.03 -1.80
CA LYS A 49 -7.02 -18.64 -1.73
C LYS A 49 -8.01 -17.88 -0.88
N ALA A 50 -7.56 -17.31 0.24
CA ALA A 50 -8.39 -16.41 1.02
C ALA A 50 -8.83 -15.27 0.10
N SER A 51 -10.12 -14.94 0.14
CA SER A 51 -10.68 -13.85 -0.66
C SER A 51 -10.10 -12.49 -0.28
N ASN A 52 -9.42 -12.40 0.87
CA ASN A 52 -8.76 -11.20 1.35
C ASN A 52 -7.23 -11.32 1.17
N ARG A 53 -6.75 -11.05 -0.05
CA ARG A 53 -5.32 -11.06 -0.44
C ARG A 53 -4.48 -9.91 0.15
N ARG A 54 -5.02 -9.12 1.07
CA ARG A 54 -4.37 -7.90 1.54
C ARG A 54 -3.70 -8.19 2.89
N ALA A 55 -2.38 -8.01 2.91
CA ALA A 55 -1.53 -8.01 4.11
C ALA A 55 -1.98 -7.01 5.18
N HIS A 56 -2.53 -5.87 4.75
CA HIS A 56 -2.92 -4.78 5.64
C HIS A 56 -4.28 -4.22 5.24
N ASP A 57 -5.10 -3.96 6.25
CA ASP A 57 -6.35 -3.24 6.07
C ASP A 57 -6.07 -1.83 5.54
N ARG A 58 -6.96 -1.38 4.66
CA ARG A 58 -6.89 -0.06 4.04
C ARG A 58 -7.89 0.85 4.70
N THR A 59 -7.38 1.97 5.16
CA THR A 59 -8.14 3.08 5.68
C THR A 59 -8.57 3.97 4.54
N VAL A 60 -9.87 4.23 4.41
CA VAL A 60 -10.41 5.17 3.42
C VAL A 60 -10.11 6.59 3.88
N VAL A 61 -9.43 7.36 3.05
CA VAL A 61 -9.07 8.75 3.33
C VAL A 61 -9.41 9.63 2.12
N ASN A 62 -9.31 10.94 2.28
CA ASN A 62 -9.48 11.87 1.17
C ASN A 62 -8.50 13.04 1.32
N LEU A 63 -7.22 12.76 1.11
CA LEU A 63 -6.13 13.70 1.33
C LEU A 63 -5.64 14.25 0.00
N SER A 64 -5.50 15.58 -0.10
CA SER A 64 -4.91 16.22 -1.26
C SER A 64 -3.47 15.75 -1.44
N ALA A 65 -3.13 15.39 -2.67
CA ALA A 65 -1.89 14.74 -3.00
C ALA A 65 -1.35 15.18 -4.36
N VAL A 66 -0.06 14.94 -4.54
CA VAL A 66 0.65 15.19 -5.77
C VAL A 66 1.58 14.01 -6.03
N ALA A 67 1.53 13.44 -7.23
CA ALA A 67 2.50 12.47 -7.70
C ALA A 67 3.52 13.11 -8.65
N ARG A 68 4.78 12.75 -8.45
CA ARG A 68 5.92 13.14 -9.29
C ARG A 68 6.59 11.88 -9.83
N PRO A 69 6.46 11.59 -11.13
CA PRO A 69 7.14 10.46 -11.74
C PRO A 69 8.65 10.57 -11.59
N ILE A 70 9.30 9.47 -11.21
CA ILE A 70 10.76 9.40 -11.19
C ILE A 70 11.18 8.75 -12.51
N SER A 71 11.23 9.56 -13.57
CA SER A 71 11.65 9.12 -14.90
C SER A 71 12.24 10.30 -15.69
N GLU A 72 13.34 10.05 -16.39
CA GLU A 72 14.00 11.03 -17.26
C GLU A 72 13.14 11.42 -18.47
N GLU A 73 12.28 10.51 -18.95
CA GLU A 73 11.40 10.72 -20.10
C GLU A 73 10.29 11.74 -19.84
N VAL A 74 9.98 11.96 -18.56
CA VAL A 74 8.78 12.68 -18.12
C VAL A 74 9.11 14.03 -17.50
N GLY A 75 10.40 14.30 -17.25
CA GLY A 75 10.90 15.55 -16.70
C GLY A 75 10.22 15.93 -15.37
N THR A 76 9.79 17.18 -15.25
CA THR A 76 9.18 17.76 -14.04
C THR A 76 7.66 17.60 -13.98
N ALA A 77 7.11 16.55 -14.61
CA ALA A 77 5.67 16.34 -14.60
C ALA A 77 5.11 16.19 -13.18
N ILE A 78 3.97 16.83 -12.96
CA ILE A 78 3.27 16.84 -11.68
C ILE A 78 1.83 16.39 -11.94
N LEU A 79 1.41 15.37 -11.21
CA LEU A 79 0.05 14.83 -11.24
C LEU A 79 -0.68 15.18 -9.95
N PRO A 80 -1.53 16.24 -9.94
CA PRO A 80 -2.37 16.53 -8.80
C PRO A 80 -3.45 15.46 -8.65
N GLY A 81 -3.82 15.16 -7.41
CA GLY A 81 -4.80 14.14 -7.11
C GLY A 81 -5.16 14.04 -5.63
N LYS A 82 -5.75 12.91 -5.26
CA LYS A 82 -6.18 12.61 -3.90
C LYS A 82 -5.83 11.19 -3.51
N VAL A 83 -5.29 11.01 -2.31
CA VAL A 83 -5.21 9.68 -1.70
C VAL A 83 -6.62 9.30 -1.26
N ARG A 84 -7.12 8.17 -1.78
CA ARG A 84 -8.49 7.66 -1.53
C ARG A 84 -8.51 6.55 -0.50
N ASP A 85 -7.43 5.80 -0.42
CA ASP A 85 -7.21 4.82 0.63
C ASP A 85 -5.71 4.64 0.87
N VAL A 86 -5.36 4.23 2.08
CA VAL A 86 -3.98 4.05 2.53
C VAL A 86 -3.89 2.90 3.53
N SER A 87 -2.79 2.16 3.51
CA SER A 87 -2.39 1.18 4.52
C SER A 87 -0.92 1.37 4.86
N VAL A 88 -0.37 0.57 5.79
CA VAL A 88 1.09 0.60 6.06
C VAL A 88 1.94 0.18 4.86
N GLY A 89 1.37 -0.56 3.90
CA GLY A 89 2.10 -1.08 2.73
C GLY A 89 1.95 -0.27 1.45
N GLY A 90 1.03 0.70 1.41
CA GLY A 90 0.81 1.47 0.19
C GLY A 90 -0.47 2.31 0.21
N LEU A 91 -0.78 2.89 -0.94
CA LEU A 91 -1.92 3.78 -1.08
C LEU A 91 -2.61 3.64 -2.44
N LYS A 92 -3.78 4.23 -2.55
CA LYS A 92 -4.47 4.47 -3.81
C LYS A 92 -4.57 5.97 -4.08
N LEU A 93 -3.96 6.41 -5.16
CA LEU A 93 -4.02 7.78 -5.64
C LEU A 93 -5.04 7.87 -6.77
N GLN A 94 -5.96 8.82 -6.67
CA GLN A 94 -6.84 9.24 -7.76
C GLN A 94 -6.26 10.53 -8.36
N CYS A 95 -5.93 10.54 -9.64
CA CYS A 95 -5.39 11.73 -10.32
C CYS A 95 -6.54 12.58 -10.87
N ASP A 96 -6.52 13.90 -10.60
CA ASP A 96 -7.56 14.83 -11.07
C ASP A 96 -7.45 15.06 -12.58
N TYR A 97 -6.21 15.10 -13.09
CA TYR A 97 -5.90 15.17 -14.52
C TYR A 97 -4.62 14.39 -14.80
N ALA A 98 -4.71 13.36 -15.64
CA ALA A 98 -3.55 12.58 -16.05
C ALA A 98 -3.60 12.30 -17.56
N PRO A 99 -2.78 12.99 -18.37
CA PRO A 99 -2.64 12.70 -19.79
C PRO A 99 -2.37 11.20 -20.02
N LYS A 100 -3.02 10.60 -21.00
CA LYS A 100 -2.89 9.15 -21.28
C LYS A 100 -1.45 8.75 -21.56
N ASP A 101 -0.70 9.59 -22.26
CA ASP A 101 0.71 9.32 -22.56
C ASP A 101 1.57 9.35 -21.29
N LEU A 102 1.23 10.23 -20.34
CA LEU A 102 1.88 10.29 -19.03
C LEU A 102 1.56 9.04 -18.18
N MET A 103 0.30 8.58 -18.20
CA MET A 103 -0.11 7.36 -17.49
C MET A 103 0.53 6.10 -18.05
N ARG A 104 0.78 6.05 -19.37
CA ARG A 104 1.54 4.96 -20.00
C ARG A 104 2.98 4.88 -19.50
N ILE A 105 3.63 6.04 -19.29
CA ILE A 105 5.00 6.09 -18.79
C ILE A 105 5.05 5.78 -17.29
N ILE A 106 4.05 6.16 -16.51
CA ILE A 106 3.93 5.86 -15.07
C ILE A 106 3.38 4.43 -14.84
N GLY A 107 3.47 3.56 -15.84
CA GLY A 107 2.88 2.23 -15.82
C GLY A 107 3.35 1.34 -14.66
N VAL A 108 2.76 0.15 -14.55
CA VAL A 108 3.14 -0.84 -13.55
C VAL A 108 4.66 -1.05 -13.53
N GLY A 109 5.25 -1.05 -12.34
CA GLY A 109 6.69 -1.20 -12.10
C GLY A 109 7.46 0.12 -12.04
N HIS A 110 6.85 1.26 -12.38
CA HIS A 110 7.52 2.57 -12.32
C HIS A 110 7.49 3.16 -10.91
N HIS A 111 8.47 4.01 -10.63
CA HIS A 111 8.58 4.72 -9.37
C HIS A 111 7.98 6.12 -9.46
N VAL A 112 7.25 6.48 -8.41
CA VAL A 112 6.63 7.80 -8.25
C VAL A 112 6.88 8.29 -6.83
N GLU A 113 7.21 9.56 -6.69
CA GLU A 113 7.17 10.23 -5.39
C GLU A 113 5.76 10.77 -5.18
N ILE A 114 5.12 10.37 -4.08
CA ILE A 114 3.78 10.81 -3.72
C ILE A 114 3.87 11.66 -2.46
N ILE A 115 3.42 12.90 -2.59
CA ILE A 115 3.42 13.90 -1.54
C ILE A 115 1.97 14.22 -1.20
N PHE A 116 1.56 14.09 0.06
CA PHE A 116 0.21 14.43 0.49
C PHE A 116 0.19 15.12 1.85
N THR A 117 -0.79 15.98 2.06
CA THR A 117 -0.90 16.76 3.30
C THR A 117 -1.99 16.19 4.19
N VAL A 118 -1.66 16.04 5.48
CA VAL A 118 -2.63 15.68 6.52
C VAL A 118 -3.11 16.98 7.17
N PRO A 119 -4.43 17.25 7.24
CA PRO A 119 -4.96 18.53 7.74
C PRO A 119 -4.45 18.95 9.13
N GLU A 120 -4.17 17.98 10.00
CA GLU A 120 -3.74 18.21 11.39
C GLU A 120 -2.23 18.48 11.52
N ARG A 121 -1.46 18.35 10.45
CA ARG A 121 0.00 18.54 10.44
C ARG A 121 0.38 19.63 9.43
N GLN A 122 1.35 20.48 9.81
CA GLN A 122 1.85 21.53 8.93
C GLN A 122 2.77 21.01 7.81
N TYR A 123 3.32 19.79 7.95
CA TYR A 123 4.31 19.26 7.02
C TYR A 123 3.70 18.18 6.12
N PRO A 124 4.05 18.17 4.82
CA PRO A 124 3.59 17.14 3.90
C PRO A 124 4.29 15.81 4.19
N VAL A 125 3.55 14.73 3.99
CA VAL A 125 4.04 13.36 4.03
C VAL A 125 4.52 12.99 2.64
N CYS A 126 5.71 12.38 2.53
CA CYS A 126 6.30 12.02 1.25
C CYS A 126 6.81 10.58 1.25
N PHE A 127 6.41 9.84 0.21
CA PHE A 127 6.81 8.47 -0.03
C PHE A 127 7.26 8.27 -1.48
N THR A 128 8.40 7.60 -1.65
CA THR A 128 8.72 6.93 -2.91
C THR A 128 7.93 5.63 -2.98
N CYS A 129 7.18 5.46 -4.07
CA CYS A 129 6.28 4.35 -4.27
C CYS A 129 6.53 3.65 -5.60
N GLU A 130 6.23 2.35 -5.66
CA GLU A 130 6.15 1.59 -6.90
C GLU A 130 4.70 1.49 -7.35
N VAL A 131 4.42 1.78 -8.62
CA VAL A 131 3.09 1.59 -9.20
C VAL A 131 2.84 0.10 -9.39
N LYS A 132 1.84 -0.44 -8.71
CA LYS A 132 1.42 -1.84 -8.83
C LYS A 132 0.22 -2.01 -9.75
N HIS A 133 -0.65 -1.01 -9.81
CA HIS A 133 -1.86 -1.04 -10.63
C HIS A 133 -2.15 0.33 -11.23
N VAL A 134 -2.61 0.34 -12.47
CA VAL A 134 -3.17 1.52 -13.14
C VAL A 134 -4.61 1.20 -13.51
N PHE A 135 -5.55 2.05 -13.10
CA PHE A 135 -6.96 1.93 -13.47
C PHE A 135 -7.36 3.13 -14.32
N GLU A 136 -7.65 2.88 -15.59
CA GLU A 136 -8.16 3.88 -16.53
C GLU A 136 -9.63 3.56 -16.82
N LYS A 137 -10.53 4.05 -15.96
CA LYS A 137 -11.97 4.05 -16.23
C LYS A 137 -12.43 5.49 -16.45
N ASP A 138 -13.28 6.00 -15.55
CA ASP A 138 -13.79 7.36 -15.58
C ASP A 138 -12.80 8.37 -14.99
N VAL A 139 -11.93 7.91 -14.09
CA VAL A 139 -10.83 8.68 -13.49
C VAL A 139 -9.59 7.80 -13.46
N SER A 140 -8.42 8.38 -13.74
CA SER A 140 -7.14 7.69 -13.66
C SER A 140 -6.75 7.45 -12.20
N GLU A 141 -6.59 6.19 -11.81
CA GLU A 141 -6.15 5.83 -10.47
C GLU A 141 -4.87 4.99 -10.51
N LEU A 142 -4.01 5.22 -9.53
CA LEU A 142 -2.77 4.49 -9.31
C LEU A 142 -2.85 3.75 -7.97
N GLY A 143 -2.68 2.44 -8.00
CA GLY A 143 -2.40 1.64 -6.81
C GLY A 143 -0.90 1.54 -6.61
N CYS A 144 -0.39 2.07 -5.50
CA CYS A 144 1.04 2.19 -5.26
C CYS A 144 1.45 1.47 -3.98
N ALA A 145 2.63 0.85 -3.98
CA ALA A 145 3.27 0.25 -2.81
C ALA A 145 4.40 1.14 -2.32
N PHE A 146 4.56 1.31 -1.00
CA PHE A 146 5.64 2.11 -0.44
C PHE A 146 6.98 1.40 -0.57
N ILE A 147 8.01 2.13 -1.03
CA ILE A 147 9.39 1.67 -1.10
C ILE A 147 10.23 2.35 -0.03
N LYS A 148 10.08 3.69 0.07
CA LYS A 148 10.87 4.52 0.96
C LYS A 148 10.04 5.70 1.43
N SER A 149 10.25 6.09 2.68
CA SER A 149 9.69 7.30 3.29
C SER A 149 10.78 8.34 3.51
N THR A 150 10.39 9.60 3.61
CA THR A 150 11.30 10.69 4.01
C THR A 150 10.91 11.24 5.38
N GLY A 151 11.89 11.43 6.26
CA GLY A 151 11.68 11.97 7.61
C GLY A 151 10.63 11.17 8.39
N ASP A 152 9.74 11.88 9.08
CA ASP A 152 8.74 11.32 9.99
C ASP A 152 7.48 10.79 9.27
N SER A 153 7.53 10.62 7.94
CA SER A 153 6.37 10.24 7.11
C SER A 153 5.72 8.92 7.54
N LEU A 154 6.51 7.97 8.06
CA LEU A 154 5.98 6.69 8.56
C LEU A 154 5.21 6.84 9.86
N ASP A 155 5.63 7.74 10.75
CA ASP A 155 4.95 7.94 12.03
C ASP A 155 3.63 8.69 11.82
N VAL A 156 3.63 9.70 10.94
CA VAL A 156 2.39 10.36 10.51
C VAL A 156 1.44 9.38 9.83
N LEU A 157 1.94 8.45 9.01
CA LEU A 157 1.12 7.41 8.41
C LEU A 157 0.45 6.52 9.47
N LYS A 158 1.19 6.09 10.49
CA LYS A 158 0.62 5.27 11.58
C LYS A 158 -0.47 6.02 12.34
N GLU A 159 -0.30 7.33 12.57
CA GLU A 159 -1.35 8.16 13.18
C GLU A 159 -2.62 8.16 12.34
N ILE A 160 -2.54 8.41 11.02
CA ILE A 160 -3.71 8.39 10.12
C ILE A 160 -4.46 7.05 10.21
N LEU A 161 -3.71 5.94 10.29
CA LEU A 161 -4.28 4.60 10.36
C LEU A 161 -4.94 4.29 11.71
N GLN A 162 -4.49 4.92 12.80
CA GLN A 162 -5.08 4.77 14.14
C GLN A 162 -6.33 5.64 14.35
N PHE A 163 -6.41 6.80 13.71
CA PHE A 163 -7.51 7.76 13.89
C PHE A 163 -8.67 7.59 12.91
N SER A 164 -8.63 6.60 12.01
CA SER A 164 -9.75 6.35 11.13
C SER A 164 -10.83 5.46 11.75
N PRO A 165 -12.10 5.89 11.72
CA PRO A 165 -13.23 5.21 12.34
C PRO A 165 -13.67 3.92 11.61
#